data_AF-A0A920GM15-F1
#
_entry.id   AF-A0A920GM15-F1
#
_cell.length_a   1.000
_cell.length_b   1.000
_cell.length_c   1.000
_cell.angle_alpha   90.00
_cell.angle_beta   90.00
_cell.angle_gamma   90.00
#
_symmetry.space_group_name_H-M   'P 1'
#
loop_
_entity.id
_entity.type
_entity.pdbx_description
1 polymer ?
#
loop_
_entity_poly.entity_id
_entity_poly.type
_entity_poly.pdbx_seq_one_letter_code
_entity_poly.pdbx_strand_id
1 'polypeptide(L)'
;MAGAEANPYLVLAAVLAGIHYGLQSAIDPGEPVPRDADLSEDETTLPARVDKAIELFDGSEILPGYFGEEFVRSIPPSGQGESNAYHAEVPDLDYAWYLRAL
;
A
#
# COMPACT_ATOMS: atom_id res chain seq x y z
N MET A 1 6.70 0.52 -2.06
CA MET A 1 7.89 1.13 -1.42
C MET A 1 7.44 2.23 -0.47
N ALA A 2 8.18 2.48 0.61
CA ALA A 2 7.82 3.51 1.59
C ALA A 2 8.18 4.93 1.10
N GLY A 3 7.25 5.87 1.28
CA GLY A 3 7.50 7.29 1.04
C GLY A 3 8.23 7.97 2.20
N ALA A 4 8.68 9.21 2.01
CA ALA A 4 9.44 9.97 3.02
C ALA A 4 8.66 10.19 4.33
N GLU A 5 7.33 10.23 4.26
CA GLU A 5 6.43 10.43 5.41
C GLU A 5 6.20 9.14 6.23
N ALA A 6 6.73 7.99 5.80
CA ALA A 6 6.49 6.73 6.48
C ALA A 6 7.33 6.60 7.76
N ASN A 7 6.74 6.04 8.82
CA ASN A 7 7.47 5.72 10.04
C ASN A 7 8.54 4.64 9.76
N PRO A 8 9.85 4.95 9.87
CA PRO A 8 10.91 4.03 9.46
C PRO A 8 10.94 2.73 10.27
N TYR A 9 10.46 2.77 11.53
CA TYR A 9 10.37 1.59 12.37
C TYR A 9 9.29 0.63 11.89
N LEU A 10 8.12 1.16 11.52
CA LEU A 10 7.02 0.34 10.99
C LEU A 10 7.37 -0.24 9.62
N VAL A 11 8.06 0.54 8.78
CA VAL A 11 8.55 0.06 7.48
C VAL A 11 9.53 -1.09 7.68
N LEU A 12 10.54 -0.93 8.53
CA LEU A 12 11.52 -1.98 8.79
C LEU A 12 10.86 -3.22 9.40
N ALA A 13 9.97 -3.05 10.37
CA ALA A 13 9.23 -4.15 10.96
C ALA A 13 8.40 -4.92 9.91
N ALA A 14 7.75 -4.22 8.98
CA ALA A 14 6.93 -4.86 7.94
C ALA A 14 7.78 -5.66 6.96
N VAL A 15 8.95 -5.12 6.57
CA VAL A 15 9.92 -5.83 5.72
C VAL A 15 10.43 -7.09 6.42
N LEU A 16 10.83 -6.98 7.69
CA LEU A 16 11.30 -8.13 8.48
C LEU A 16 10.21 -9.16 8.71
N ALA A 17 8.96 -8.74 8.95
CA ALA A 17 7.82 -9.63 9.05
C ALA A 17 7.59 -10.43 7.77
N GLY A 18 7.65 -9.77 6.60
CA GLY A 18 7.53 -10.43 5.30
C GLY A 18 8.66 -11.44 5.04
N ILE A 19 9.91 -11.06 5.32
CA ILE A 19 11.07 -11.96 5.20
C ILE A 19 10.92 -13.16 6.14
N HIS A 20 10.62 -12.92 7.41
CA HIS A 20 10.47 -13.97 8.41
C HIS A 20 9.34 -14.93 8.04
N TYR A 21 8.19 -14.41 7.60
CA TYR A 21 7.06 -15.22 7.14
C TYR A 21 7.44 -16.08 5.93
N GLY A 22 8.06 -15.49 4.91
CA GLY A 22 8.51 -16.23 3.73
C GLY A 22 9.48 -17.36 4.06
N LEU A 23 10.43 -17.12 4.98
CA LEU A 23 11.38 -18.13 5.43
C LEU A 23 10.70 -19.25 6.23
N GLN A 24 9.82 -18.92 7.17
CA GLN A 24 9.11 -19.91 8.00
C GLN A 24 8.16 -20.77 7.18
N SER A 25 7.52 -20.18 6.17
CA SER A 25 6.57 -20.87 5.30
C SER A 25 7.21 -21.47 4.04
N ALA A 26 8.54 -21.35 3.89
CA ALA A 26 9.28 -21.80 2.71
C ALA A 26 8.64 -21.36 1.38
N ILE A 27 8.20 -20.11 1.31
CA ILE A 27 7.52 -19.55 0.13
C ILE A 27 8.52 -19.40 -1.00
N ASP A 28 8.18 -19.93 -2.17
CA ASP A 28 8.94 -19.73 -3.40
C ASP A 28 8.64 -18.32 -3.96
N PRO A 29 9.65 -17.42 -4.06
CA PRO A 29 9.45 -16.08 -4.64
C PRO A 29 9.33 -16.10 -6.17
N GLY A 30 9.51 -17.26 -6.82
CA GLY A 30 9.49 -17.40 -8.27
C GLY A 30 10.82 -17.06 -8.94
N GLU A 31 10.81 -17.00 -10.27
CA GLU A 31 12.01 -16.75 -11.05
C GLU A 31 12.50 -15.29 -10.92
N PRO A 32 13.82 -15.06 -10.82
CA PRO A 32 14.38 -13.72 -10.82
C PRO A 32 14.05 -12.98 -12.12
N VAL A 33 13.53 -11.76 -12.01
CA VAL A 33 13.27 -10.89 -13.16
C VAL A 33 14.60 -10.36 -13.74
N PRO A 34 14.89 -10.57 -15.04
CA PRO A 34 16.09 -10.02 -15.69
C PRO A 34 16.12 -8.49 -15.67
N ARG A 35 17.33 -7.91 -15.67
CA ARG A 35 17.52 -6.44 -15.62
C ARG A 35 16.87 -5.70 -16.80
N ASP A 36 16.84 -6.34 -17.95
CA ASP A 36 16.38 -5.82 -19.24
C ASP A 36 14.99 -6.34 -19.64
N ALA A 37 14.26 -6.95 -18.69
CA ALA A 37 12.90 -7.39 -18.92
C ALA A 37 11.98 -6.22 -19.27
N ASP A 38 11.13 -6.42 -20.27
CA ASP A 38 9.99 -5.54 -20.54
C ASP A 38 8.85 -5.92 -19.60
N LEU A 39 8.44 -4.96 -18.76
CA LEU A 39 7.40 -5.13 -17.74
C LEU A 39 6.07 -4.45 -18.13
N SER A 40 5.91 -4.04 -19.40
CA SER A 40 4.72 -3.30 -19.84
C SER A 40 3.42 -4.12 -19.76
N GLU A 41 3.52 -5.44 -19.91
CA GLU A 41 2.39 -6.37 -19.84
C GLU A 41 2.24 -7.00 -18.44
N ASP A 42 3.16 -6.73 -17.51
CA ASP A 42 3.09 -7.26 -16.14
C ASP A 42 2.00 -6.57 -15.33
N GLU A 43 1.21 -7.38 -14.61
CA GLU A 43 0.19 -6.87 -13.71
C GLU A 43 0.83 -6.17 -12.51
N THR A 44 0.55 -4.88 -12.33
CA THR A 44 0.97 -4.16 -11.13
C THR A 44 0.09 -4.55 -9.96
N THR A 45 0.64 -5.37 -9.06
CA THR A 45 -0.05 -5.82 -7.85
C THR A 45 0.00 -4.80 -6.71
N LEU A 46 0.92 -3.83 -6.77
CA LEU A 46 1.04 -2.80 -5.75
C LEU A 46 -0.14 -1.81 -5.85
N PRO A 47 -0.77 -1.47 -4.71
CA PRO A 47 -1.87 -0.51 -4.71
C PRO A 47 -1.37 0.87 -5.16
N ALA A 48 -1.98 1.40 -6.22
CA ALA A 48 -1.68 2.74 -6.74
C ALA A 48 -2.31 3.87 -5.90
N ARG A 49 -3.18 3.51 -4.96
CA ARG A 49 -3.94 4.46 -4.14
C ARG A 49 -3.94 4.00 -2.68
N VAL A 50 -4.02 4.99 -1.79
CA VAL A 50 -3.95 4.78 -0.34
C VAL A 50 -5.16 3.99 0.19
N ASP A 51 -6.36 4.25 -0.31
CA ASP A 51 -7.57 3.48 0.00
C ASP A 51 -7.37 1.98 -0.27
N LYS A 52 -6.82 1.62 -1.43
CA LYS A 52 -6.50 0.23 -1.78
C LYS A 52 -5.41 -0.38 -0.91
N ALA A 53 -4.41 0.42 -0.51
CA ALA A 53 -3.39 -0.06 0.42
C ALA A 53 -3.98 -0.34 1.82
N ILE A 54 -4.93 0.48 2.27
CA ILE A 54 -5.63 0.30 3.54
C ILE A 54 -6.52 -0.96 3.50
N GLU A 55 -7.27 -1.16 2.41
CA GLU A 55 -8.07 -2.39 2.22
C GLU A 55 -7.21 -3.65 2.28
N LEU A 56 -6.05 -3.65 1.61
CA LEU A 56 -5.09 -4.77 1.64
C LEU A 56 -4.49 -5.00 3.03
N PHE A 57 -4.22 -3.92 3.78
CA PHE A 57 -3.69 -4.01 5.13
C PHE A 57 -4.73 -4.56 6.12
N ASP A 58 -5.98 -4.07 6.05
CA ASP A 58 -7.09 -4.53 6.90
C ASP A 58 -7.45 -6.00 6.63
N GLY A 59 -7.40 -6.42 5.36
CA GLY A 59 -7.65 -7.80 4.95
C GLY A 59 -6.48 -8.77 5.20
N SER A 60 -5.38 -8.33 5.83
CA SER A 60 -4.22 -9.19 6.02
C SER A 60 -4.41 -10.22 7.14
N GLU A 61 -4.26 -11.50 6.80
CA GLU A 61 -4.27 -12.58 7.79
C GLU A 61 -2.91 -12.75 8.50
N ILE A 62 -1.83 -12.21 7.92
CA ILE A 62 -0.45 -12.41 8.38
C ILE A 62 -0.06 -11.33 9.39
N LEU A 63 -0.36 -10.07 9.08
CA LEU A 63 0.11 -8.91 9.85
C LEU A 63 -0.35 -8.89 11.33
N PRO A 64 -1.57 -9.35 11.70
CA PRO A 64 -1.98 -9.41 13.10
C PRO A 64 -1.03 -10.23 13.98
N GLY A 65 -0.42 -11.29 13.43
CA GLY A 65 0.55 -12.13 14.14
C GLY A 65 1.92 -11.46 14.39
N TYR A 66 2.24 -10.41 13.64
CA TYR A 66 3.52 -9.68 13.77
C TYR A 66 3.38 -8.35 14.50
N PHE A 67 2.30 -7.60 14.20
CA PHE A 67 2.08 -6.25 14.73
C PHE A 67 1.09 -6.21 15.90
N GLY A 68 0.38 -7.31 16.15
CA GLY A 68 -0.71 -7.38 17.12
C GLY A 68 -2.05 -7.00 16.48
N GLU A 69 -3.09 -7.73 16.86
CA GLU A 69 -4.45 -7.59 16.31
C GLU A 69 -5.03 -6.19 16.55
N GLU A 70 -4.84 -5.62 17.74
CA GLU A 70 -5.32 -4.28 18.07
C GLU A 70 -4.67 -3.20 17.20
N PHE A 71 -3.36 -3.30 16.99
CA PHE A 71 -2.63 -2.37 16.14
C PHE A 71 -3.16 -2.41 14.71
N VAL A 72 -3.24 -3.61 14.11
CA VAL A 72 -3.71 -3.79 12.74
C VAL A 72 -5.15 -3.27 12.58
N ARG A 73 -6.02 -3.50 13.56
CA ARG A 73 -7.41 -3.02 13.52
C ARG A 73 -7.56 -1.50 13.67
N SER A 74 -6.60 -0.83 14.32
CA SER A 74 -6.70 0.61 14.62
C SER A 74 -6.28 1.54 13.47
N ILE A 75 -5.42 1.06 12.57
CA ILE A 75 -4.86 1.86 11.47
C ILE A 75 -5.89 2.15 10.34
N PRO A 76 -6.66 1.16 9.84
CA PRO A 76 -7.53 1.35 8.69
C PRO A 76 -8.58 2.47 8.83
N PRO A 77 -9.31 2.61 9.95
CA PRO A 77 -10.32 3.67 10.09
C PRO A 77 -9.74 5.08 9.93
N SER A 78 -8.54 5.31 10.46
CA SER A 78 -7.86 6.61 10.39
C SER A 78 -7.45 6.93 8.95
N GLY A 79 -6.81 5.98 8.27
CA GLY A 79 -6.40 6.15 6.88
C GLY A 79 -7.59 6.32 5.92
N GLN A 80 -8.68 5.57 6.15
CA GLN A 80 -9.88 5.67 5.32
C GLN A 80 -10.56 7.03 5.52
N GLY A 81 -10.58 7.55 6.75
CA GLY A 81 -11.07 8.89 7.05
C GLY A 81 -10.31 9.97 6.29
N GLU A 82 -8.97 9.90 6.28
CA GLU A 82 -8.12 10.84 5.54
C GLU A 82 -8.35 10.75 4.02
N SER A 83 -8.42 9.53 3.47
CA SER A 83 -8.70 9.31 2.05
C SER A 83 -10.08 9.85 1.64
N ASN A 84 -11.11 9.61 2.46
CA ASN A 84 -12.46 10.11 2.22
C ASN A 84 -12.50 11.65 2.25
N ALA A 85 -11.79 12.27 3.20
CA ALA A 85 -11.71 13.72 3.29
C ALA A 85 -11.05 14.32 2.03
N TYR A 86 -9.94 13.74 1.59
CA TYR A 86 -9.26 14.17 0.36
C TYR A 86 -10.16 14.03 -0.87
N HIS A 87 -10.91 12.93 -1.00
CA HIS A 87 -11.79 12.71 -2.15
C HIS A 87 -13.12 13.46 -2.11
N ALA A 88 -13.45 14.10 -0.99
CA ALA A 88 -14.60 14.99 -0.89
C ALA A 88 -14.33 16.39 -1.46
N GLU A 89 -13.06 16.74 -1.72
CA GLU A 89 -12.65 18.03 -2.26
C GLU A 89 -12.51 17.99 -3.79
N VAL A 90 -13.01 19.03 -4.47
CA VAL A 90 -12.80 19.21 -5.91
C VAL A 90 -11.47 19.96 -6.12
N PRO A 91 -10.48 19.36 -6.78
CA PRO A 91 -9.17 19.98 -6.96
C PRO A 91 -9.23 21.15 -7.96
N ASP A 92 -8.33 22.12 -7.78
CA ASP A 92 -8.16 23.25 -8.71
C ASP A 92 -7.95 22.82 -10.17
N LEU A 93 -7.35 21.64 -10.37
CA LEU A 93 -7.13 21.06 -11.69
C LEU A 93 -8.44 20.77 -12.44
N ASP A 94 -9.46 20.28 -11.73
CA ASP A 94 -10.77 20.00 -12.34
C ASP A 94 -11.39 21.31 -12.81
N TYR A 95 -11.34 22.36 -11.99
CA TYR A 95 -11.78 23.69 -12.40
C TYR A 95 -10.98 24.19 -13.61
N ALA A 96 -9.65 24.03 -13.61
CA ALA A 96 -8.82 24.46 -14.73
C ALA A 96 -9.14 23.73 -16.04
N TRP A 97 -9.53 22.46 -16.00
CA TRP A 97 -9.91 21.69 -17.19
C TRP A 97 -11.33 22.00 -17.66
N TYR A 98 -12.28 22.10 -16.74
CA TYR A 98 -13.70 22.25 -17.09
C TYR A 98 -14.14 23.71 -17.26
N LEU A 99 -13.49 24.68 -16.59
CA LEU A 99 -13.84 26.11 -16.70
C LEU A 99 -13.01 26.90 -17.72
N ARG A 100 -11.86 26.40 -18.21
CA ARG A 100 -11.16 27.00 -19.38
C ARG A 100 -11.72 26.59 -20.73
N ALA A 101 -12.59 25.57 -20.76
CA ALA A 101 -13.24 25.09 -21.99
C ALA A 101 -14.51 25.90 -22.35
N LEU A 102 -14.87 26.90 -21.53
CA LEU A 102 -15.88 27.93 -21.78
C LEU A 102 -15.20 29.25 -22.17
#